data_AF-A0A1A8ENR5-F1
#
_entry.id   AF-A0A1A8ENR5-F1
#
_cell.length_a   1.000
_cell.length_b   1.000
_cell.length_c   1.000
_cell.angle_alpha   90.00
_cell.angle_beta   90.00
_cell.angle_gamma   90.00
#
_symmetry.space_group_name_H-M   'P 1'
#
loop_
_entity.id
_entity.type
_entity.pdbx_description
1 polymer ?
#
loop_
_entity_poly.entity_id
_entity_poly.type
_entity_poly.pdbx_seq_one_letter_code
_entity_poly.pdbx_strand_id
1 'polypeptide(L)'
;MAISRKDSFLWGKATSKLPRAETTQEDSHKLEQLDGIQTQKLEITPAIHNPSLKQHNKSVMRKRKFIRGKKKFNMDPKVGIHYLVENEFLDWRAKPVAEFLYKEEGLNKTAIGNFLGEREEMHLEILKAFVGLHEFSDLNLVQAL
;
A
#
# COMPACT_ATOMS: atom_id res chain seq x y z
N MET A 1 3.56 45.78 34.37
CA MET A 1 4.48 44.76 33.80
C MET A 1 3.98 43.39 34.25
N ALA A 2 3.57 42.54 33.31
CA ALA A 2 3.17 41.16 33.59
C ALA A 2 4.36 40.24 33.39
N ILE A 3 4.65 39.38 34.35
CA ILE A 3 5.52 38.22 34.16
C ILE A 3 4.82 37.01 34.75
N SER A 4 4.33 36.16 33.85
CA SER A 4 3.89 34.80 34.10
C SER A 4 5.07 33.87 33.81
N ARG A 5 5.31 32.88 34.66
CA ARG A 5 5.84 31.58 34.23
C ARG A 5 5.14 30.44 34.96
N LYS A 6 4.66 29.51 34.15
CA LYS A 6 4.02 28.24 34.46
C LYS A 6 5.12 27.20 34.61
N ASP A 7 5.05 26.37 35.65
CA ASP A 7 5.68 25.06 35.69
C ASP A 7 4.82 24.16 36.59
N SER A 8 4.11 23.19 35.99
CA SER A 8 3.43 22.15 36.76
C SER A 8 3.59 20.81 36.04
N PHE A 9 4.69 20.15 36.38
CA PHE A 9 4.93 18.73 36.14
C PHE A 9 5.23 18.06 37.49
N LEU A 10 4.69 16.85 37.62
CA LEU A 10 5.05 15.74 38.52
C LEU A 10 4.31 15.57 39.88
N TRP A 11 3.46 14.53 39.85
CA TRP A 11 3.40 13.37 40.76
C TRP A 11 3.05 13.56 42.25
N GLY A 12 1.83 13.14 42.60
CA GLY A 12 1.36 12.89 43.97
C GLY A 12 0.89 11.44 44.14
N LYS A 13 1.30 10.83 45.25
CA LYS A 13 1.37 9.40 45.52
C LYS A 13 0.07 8.75 46.00
N ALA A 14 -0.04 7.45 45.66
CA ALA A 14 -0.75 6.31 46.27
C ALA A 14 -1.59 6.50 47.56
N THR A 15 -2.80 5.93 47.55
CA THR A 15 -3.47 5.34 48.73
C THR A 15 -4.10 3.99 48.37
N SER A 16 -4.29 3.17 49.40
CA SER A 16 -4.25 1.71 49.39
C SER A 16 -5.60 0.97 49.48
N LYS A 17 -5.58 -0.31 49.05
CA LYS A 17 -6.38 -1.49 49.51
C LYS A 17 -7.78 -1.76 48.90
N LEU A 18 -7.86 -2.93 48.26
CA LEU A 18 -9.01 -3.83 47.99
C LEU A 18 -9.59 -4.45 49.30
N PRO A 19 -10.75 -5.19 49.34
CA PRO A 19 -11.48 -5.85 48.23
C PRO A 19 -13.05 -5.88 48.23
N ARG A 20 -13.60 -6.21 47.03
CA ARG A 20 -14.75 -7.09 46.65
C ARG A 20 -16.23 -6.71 46.96
N ALA A 21 -17.03 -6.47 45.89
CA ALA A 21 -18.13 -7.33 45.39
C ALA A 21 -19.00 -6.64 44.28
N GLU A 22 -19.01 -7.26 43.10
CA GLU A 22 -20.11 -7.56 42.13
C GLU A 22 -21.17 -6.52 41.64
N THR A 23 -21.13 -6.31 40.30
CA THR A 23 -22.23 -6.34 39.28
C THR A 23 -23.14 -5.11 39.04
N THR A 24 -23.00 -4.45 37.86
CA THR A 24 -23.97 -4.32 36.71
C THR A 24 -23.71 -3.05 35.84
N GLN A 25 -23.99 -3.16 34.51
CA GLN A 25 -24.15 -2.15 33.42
C GLN A 25 -22.89 -1.89 32.52
N GLU A 26 -22.73 -2.50 31.33
CA GLU A 26 -23.37 -2.23 29.99
C GLU A 26 -22.92 -0.86 29.43
N ASP A 27 -22.41 -0.64 28.21
CA ASP A 27 -22.36 -1.34 26.92
C ASP A 27 -21.29 -0.66 26.05
N SER A 28 -20.55 -1.41 25.20
CA SER A 28 -19.92 -0.91 23.93
C SER A 28 -18.96 -1.90 23.24
N HIS A 29 -18.92 -3.19 23.58
CA HIS A 29 -18.03 -4.13 22.89
C HIS A 29 -18.65 -5.51 22.63
N LYS A 30 -19.84 -5.54 22.00
CA LYS A 30 -20.42 -6.81 21.53
C LYS A 30 -21.42 -6.66 20.38
N LEU A 31 -21.01 -6.11 19.23
CA LEU A 31 -21.77 -6.28 17.97
C LEU A 31 -20.92 -6.29 16.68
N GLU A 32 -19.75 -6.93 16.71
CA GLU A 32 -19.11 -7.38 15.46
C GLU A 32 -18.75 -8.87 15.49
N GLN A 33 -19.39 -9.62 16.39
CA GLN A 33 -19.47 -11.08 16.31
C GLN A 33 -20.66 -11.49 15.44
N LEU A 34 -20.72 -11.08 14.17
CA LEU A 34 -21.68 -11.60 13.19
C LEU A 34 -21.15 -11.71 11.74
N ASP A 35 -19.83 -11.63 11.51
CA ASP A 35 -19.26 -11.93 10.18
C ASP A 35 -18.42 -13.23 10.16
N GLY A 36 -18.30 -13.89 11.31
CA GLY A 36 -17.45 -15.07 11.52
C GLY A 36 -18.04 -16.43 11.11
N ILE A 37 -19.24 -16.49 10.51
CA ILE A 37 -19.93 -17.77 10.27
C ILE A 37 -20.11 -18.11 8.77
N GLN A 38 -19.81 -17.20 7.82
CA GLN A 38 -20.04 -17.53 6.40
C GLN A 38 -18.85 -18.21 5.69
N THR A 39 -17.65 -18.24 6.27
CA THR A 39 -16.44 -18.76 5.59
C THR A 39 -16.08 -20.22 5.91
N GLN A 40 -16.96 -20.96 6.60
CA GLN A 40 -16.67 -22.35 7.00
C GLN A 40 -17.80 -23.32 6.62
N LYS A 41 -18.06 -23.47 5.32
CA LYS A 41 -18.64 -24.71 4.78
C LYS A 41 -18.33 -24.80 3.28
N LEU A 42 -17.17 -25.36 2.94
CA LEU A 42 -17.01 -26.03 1.66
C LEU A 42 -16.47 -27.42 1.94
N GLU A 43 -17.34 -28.36 1.65
CA GLU A 43 -17.27 -29.78 1.92
C GLU A 43 -16.04 -30.39 1.24
N ILE A 44 -15.44 -31.34 1.97
CA ILE A 44 -14.44 -32.25 1.41
C ILE A 44 -15.20 -33.18 0.47
N THR A 45 -15.27 -32.84 -0.81
CA THR A 45 -15.70 -33.75 -1.88
C THR A 45 -14.58 -33.90 -2.91
N PRO A 46 -14.07 -35.11 -3.17
CA PRO A 46 -13.06 -35.33 -4.20
C PRO A 46 -13.76 -35.51 -5.54
N ALA A 47 -13.95 -34.44 -6.31
CA ALA A 47 -14.42 -34.54 -7.69
C ALA A 47 -13.94 -33.35 -8.53
N ILE A 48 -12.73 -33.51 -9.07
CA ILE A 48 -12.35 -33.27 -10.46
C ILE A 48 -13.37 -32.43 -11.28
N HIS A 49 -12.93 -31.24 -11.71
CA HIS A 49 -13.49 -30.42 -12.80
C HIS A 49 -14.48 -29.26 -12.48
N ASN A 50 -14.13 -28.34 -11.57
CA ASN A 50 -14.73 -26.98 -11.57
C ASN A 50 -13.75 -25.94 -12.18
N PRO A 51 -13.96 -25.48 -13.43
CA PRO A 51 -13.10 -24.49 -14.08
C PRO A 51 -13.16 -23.09 -13.44
N SER A 52 -14.28 -22.75 -12.78
CA SER A 52 -14.48 -21.44 -12.15
C SER A 52 -13.57 -21.20 -10.94
N LEU A 53 -13.39 -22.22 -10.08
CA LEU A 53 -12.47 -22.15 -8.94
C LEU A 53 -11.00 -22.07 -9.38
N LYS A 54 -10.63 -22.73 -10.49
CA LYS A 54 -9.28 -22.64 -11.07
C LYS A 54 -8.98 -21.23 -11.58
N GLN A 55 -9.94 -20.58 -12.23
CA GLN A 55 -9.79 -19.21 -12.72
C GLN A 55 -9.66 -18.19 -11.57
N HIS A 56 -10.47 -18.33 -10.50
CA HIS A 56 -10.36 -17.47 -9.32
C HIS A 56 -8.98 -17.57 -8.66
N ASN A 57 -8.49 -18.80 -8.45
CA ASN A 57 -7.16 -19.04 -7.87
C ASN A 57 -6.03 -18.45 -8.73
N LYS A 58 -6.10 -18.56 -10.07
CA LYS A 58 -5.11 -17.98 -10.98
C LYS A 58 -5.07 -16.45 -10.90
N SER A 59 -6.23 -15.80 -10.80
CA SER A 59 -6.34 -14.33 -10.66
C SER A 59 -5.74 -13.83 -9.35
N VAL A 60 -6.06 -14.50 -8.23
CA VAL A 60 -5.52 -14.15 -6.89
C VAL A 60 -4.00 -14.29 -6.87
N MET A 61 -3.46 -15.37 -7.46
CA MET A 61 -2.01 -15.58 -7.55
C MET A 61 -1.32 -14.53 -8.41
N ARG A 62 -1.93 -14.14 -9.56
CA ARG A 62 -1.41 -13.08 -10.42
C ARG A 62 -1.36 -11.74 -9.69
N LYS A 63 -2.43 -11.36 -8.97
CA LYS A 63 -2.48 -10.14 -8.15
C LYS A 63 -1.40 -10.14 -7.05
N ARG A 64 -1.19 -11.26 -6.37
CA ARG A 64 -0.13 -11.40 -5.34
C ARG A 64 1.27 -11.20 -5.91
N LYS A 65 1.55 -11.74 -7.09
CA LYS A 65 2.84 -11.54 -7.78
C LYS A 65 3.04 -10.07 -8.14
N PHE A 66 2.01 -9.41 -8.67
CA PHE A 66 2.10 -7.98 -9.00
C PHE A 66 2.38 -7.11 -7.77
N ILE A 67 1.66 -7.33 -6.67
CA ILE A 67 1.90 -6.63 -5.39
C ILE A 67 3.34 -6.86 -4.90
N ARG A 68 3.87 -8.08 -5.05
CA ARG A 68 5.26 -8.40 -4.73
C ARG A 68 6.25 -7.62 -5.61
N GLY A 69 5.95 -7.44 -6.90
CA GLY A 69 6.73 -6.61 -7.80
C GLY A 69 6.80 -5.16 -7.34
N LYS A 70 5.66 -4.57 -6.93
CA LYS A 70 5.63 -3.21 -6.35
C LYS A 70 6.46 -3.10 -5.06
N LYS A 71 6.37 -4.10 -4.18
CA LYS A 71 7.22 -4.13 -2.97
C LYS A 71 8.70 -4.20 -3.31
N LYS A 72 9.09 -4.99 -4.32
CA LYS A 72 10.47 -5.05 -4.81
C LYS A 72 10.92 -3.71 -5.36
N PHE A 73 10.10 -3.06 -6.19
CA PHE A 73 10.37 -1.71 -6.71
C PHE A 73 10.62 -0.69 -5.60
N ASN A 74 9.81 -0.73 -4.54
CA ASN A 74 9.97 0.17 -3.39
C ASN A 74 11.26 -0.08 -2.59
N MET A 75 11.83 -1.29 -2.67
CA MET A 75 13.12 -1.62 -2.04
C MET A 75 14.30 -1.30 -2.96
N ASP A 76 14.19 -1.68 -4.23
CA ASP A 76 15.16 -1.44 -5.29
C ASP A 76 14.39 -1.30 -6.63
N PRO A 77 14.36 -0.10 -7.22
CA PRO A 77 13.60 0.15 -8.44
C PRO A 77 14.03 -0.72 -9.62
N LYS A 78 15.33 -0.91 -9.85
CA LYS A 78 15.85 -1.67 -11.00
C LYS A 78 15.45 -3.15 -10.87
N VAL A 79 15.59 -3.72 -9.67
CA VAL A 79 15.17 -5.10 -9.38
C VAL A 79 13.64 -5.26 -9.48
N GLY A 80 12.88 -4.26 -9.03
CA GLY A 80 11.43 -4.26 -9.12
C GLY A 80 10.91 -4.28 -10.55
N ILE A 81 11.45 -3.40 -11.41
CA ILE A 81 11.07 -3.36 -12.83
C ILE A 81 11.47 -4.66 -13.52
N HIS A 82 12.69 -5.15 -13.30
CA HIS A 82 13.13 -6.43 -13.87
C HIS A 82 12.18 -7.58 -13.52
N TYR A 83 11.81 -7.69 -12.24
CA TYR A 83 10.85 -8.71 -11.77
C TYR A 83 9.48 -8.59 -12.46
N LEU A 84 8.99 -7.37 -12.65
CA LEU A 84 7.71 -7.13 -13.33
C LEU A 84 7.77 -7.50 -14.81
N VAL A 85 8.90 -7.23 -15.47
CA VAL A 85 9.14 -7.60 -16.87
C VAL A 85 9.23 -9.11 -17.03
N GLU A 86 10.00 -9.80 -16.21
CA GLU A 86 10.13 -11.27 -16.24
C GLU A 86 8.81 -11.99 -15.98
N ASN A 87 7.91 -11.40 -15.20
CA ASN A 87 6.59 -11.99 -14.90
C ASN A 87 5.48 -11.47 -15.84
N GLU A 88 5.84 -10.81 -16.95
CA GLU A 88 4.91 -10.33 -17.99
C GLU A 88 3.83 -9.38 -17.44
N PHE A 89 4.20 -8.60 -16.42
CA PHE A 89 3.36 -7.52 -15.89
C PHE A 89 3.68 -6.16 -16.51
N LEU A 90 4.87 -6.02 -17.09
CA LEU A 90 5.36 -4.77 -17.64
C LEU A 90 6.25 -5.05 -18.83
N ASP A 91 6.14 -4.25 -19.89
CA ASP A 91 7.09 -4.32 -20.99
C ASP A 91 8.26 -3.38 -20.73
N TRP A 92 9.49 -3.83 -21.00
CA TRP A 92 10.68 -2.98 -20.92
C TRP A 92 10.76 -2.01 -22.11
N ARG A 93 9.89 -1.01 -22.10
CA ARG A 93 9.80 0.07 -23.08
C ARG A 93 9.48 1.38 -22.36
N ALA A 94 9.93 2.51 -22.90
CA ALA A 94 9.81 3.80 -22.23
C ALA A 94 8.36 4.14 -21.82
N LYS A 95 7.40 4.01 -22.73
CA LYS A 95 5.98 4.34 -22.48
C LYS A 95 5.31 3.44 -21.43
N PRO A 96 5.31 2.09 -21.55
CA PRO A 96 4.74 1.22 -20.52
C PRO A 96 5.32 1.43 -19.13
N VAL A 97 6.65 1.61 -19.02
CA VAL A 97 7.28 1.85 -17.71
C VAL A 97 6.86 3.22 -17.16
N ALA A 98 6.86 4.28 -17.98
CA ALA A 98 6.38 5.59 -17.55
C ALA A 98 4.92 5.56 -17.08
N GLU A 99 4.03 4.87 -17.81
CA GLU A 99 2.63 4.70 -17.42
C GLU A 99 2.48 3.93 -16.11
N PHE A 100 3.28 2.87 -15.92
CA PHE A 100 3.32 2.14 -14.65
C PHE A 100 3.72 3.06 -13.50
N LEU A 101 4.79 3.85 -13.66
CA LEU A 101 5.26 4.77 -12.63
C LEU A 101 4.26 5.90 -12.32
N TYR A 102 3.47 6.32 -13.31
CA TYR A 102 2.51 7.41 -13.18
C TYR A 102 1.17 6.95 -12.61
N LYS A 103 0.65 5.80 -13.06
CA LYS A 103 -0.72 5.34 -12.77
C LYS A 103 -0.78 4.41 -11.55
N GLU A 104 0.27 3.65 -11.24
CA GLU A 104 0.19 2.64 -10.19
C GLU A 104 0.32 3.22 -8.79
N GLU A 105 -0.68 2.92 -7.96
CA GLU A 105 -0.70 3.30 -6.56
C GLU A 105 0.24 2.43 -5.71
N GLY A 106 0.72 2.99 -4.60
CA GLY A 106 1.55 2.28 -3.62
C GLY A 106 3.01 2.10 -4.03
N LEU A 107 3.45 2.80 -5.09
CA LEU A 107 4.87 2.99 -5.39
C LEU A 107 5.43 4.12 -4.51
N ASN A 108 6.65 3.93 -4.02
CA ASN A 108 7.34 4.93 -3.21
C ASN A 108 7.84 6.06 -4.13
N LYS A 109 7.39 7.31 -3.88
CA LYS A 109 7.77 8.49 -4.69
C LYS A 109 9.29 8.72 -4.73
N THR A 110 10.00 8.45 -3.64
CA THR A 110 11.46 8.53 -3.60
C THR A 110 12.10 7.49 -4.52
N ALA A 111 11.56 6.26 -4.54
CA ALA A 111 12.03 5.19 -5.41
C ALA A 111 11.79 5.51 -6.89
N ILE A 112 10.64 6.12 -7.21
CA ILE A 112 10.33 6.65 -8.55
C ILE A 112 11.37 7.71 -8.94
N GLY A 113 11.60 8.71 -8.08
CA GLY A 113 12.56 9.78 -8.33
C GLY A 113 13.98 9.24 -8.57
N ASN A 114 14.43 8.28 -7.76
CA ASN A 114 15.74 7.64 -7.93
C ASN A 114 15.84 6.93 -9.28
N PHE A 115 14.83 6.17 -9.68
CA PHE A 115 14.80 5.46 -10.96
C PHE A 115 14.80 6.41 -12.17
N LEU A 116 13.97 7.45 -12.11
CA LEU A 116 13.90 8.45 -13.18
C LEU A 116 15.17 9.34 -13.26
N GLY A 117 15.92 9.45 -12.16
CA GLY A 117 17.14 10.24 -12.07
C GLY A 117 18.41 9.53 -12.56
N GLU A 118 18.30 8.29 -13.03
CA GLU A 118 19.42 7.52 -13.59
C GLU A 118 19.92 8.13 -14.92
N ARG A 119 21.22 7.96 -15.20
CA ARG A 119 21.88 8.58 -16.37
C ARG A 119 21.80 7.75 -17.66
N GLU A 120 21.32 6.52 -17.58
CA GLU A 120 21.23 5.62 -18.73
C GLU A 120 20.16 6.09 -19.73
N GLU A 121 20.40 5.90 -21.02
CA GLU A 121 19.55 6.41 -22.12
C GLU A 121 18.07 6.00 -21.98
N MET A 122 17.83 4.73 -21.66
CA MET A 122 16.49 4.19 -21.45
C MET A 122 15.74 4.91 -20.32
N HIS A 123 16.42 5.27 -19.22
CA HIS A 123 15.80 5.97 -18.09
C HIS A 123 15.47 7.43 -18.45
N LEU A 124 16.30 8.07 -19.28
CA LEU A 124 16.02 9.40 -19.83
C LEU A 124 14.81 9.39 -20.76
N GLU A 125 14.65 8.34 -21.58
CA GLU A 125 13.44 8.17 -22.41
C GLU A 125 12.19 7.93 -21.57
N ILE A 126 12.27 7.12 -20.51
CA ILE A 126 11.17 6.95 -19.55
C ILE A 126 10.81 8.29 -18.92
N LEU A 127 11.80 9.07 -18.47
CA LEU A 127 11.56 10.37 -17.86
C LEU A 127 10.83 11.31 -18.83
N LYS A 128 11.25 11.37 -20.10
CA LYS A 128 10.54 12.14 -21.14
C LYS A 128 9.09 11.69 -21.30
N ALA A 129 8.86 10.37 -21.35
CA ALA A 129 7.51 9.82 -21.44
C ALA A 129 6.67 10.12 -20.19
N PHE A 130 7.27 10.04 -18.99
CA PHE A 130 6.62 10.30 -17.71
C PHE A 130 6.19 11.75 -17.55
N VAL A 131 7.06 12.70 -17.93
CA VAL A 131 6.71 14.14 -17.96
C VAL A 131 5.61 14.38 -19.00
N GLY A 132 5.65 13.69 -20.15
CA GLY A 132 4.60 13.76 -21.17
C GLY A 132 3.23 13.22 -20.75
N LEU A 133 3.13 12.49 -19.62
CA LEU A 133 1.85 12.07 -19.04
C LEU A 133 1.20 13.16 -18.17
N HIS A 134 1.93 14.23 -17.86
CA HIS A 134 1.40 15.36 -17.10
C HIS A 134 0.82 16.41 -18.04
N GLU A 135 -0.39 16.87 -17.75
CA GLU A 135 -0.97 18.02 -18.44
C GLU A 135 -0.62 19.30 -17.69
N PHE A 136 0.25 20.11 -18.31
CA PHE A 136 0.68 21.40 -17.76
C PHE A 136 0.03 22.60 -18.47
N SER A 137 -0.84 22.35 -19.44
CA SER A 137 -1.58 23.41 -20.13
C SER A 137 -2.36 24.26 -19.13
N ASP A 138 -2.33 25.58 -19.32
CA ASP A 138 -3.05 26.57 -18.51
C ASP A 138 -2.66 26.62 -17.01
N LEU A 139 -1.59 25.92 -16.60
CA LEU A 139 -1.02 26.03 -15.26
C LEU A 139 0.08 27.10 -15.22
N ASN A 140 0.14 27.87 -14.14
CA ASN A 140 1.31 28.69 -13.86
C ASN A 140 2.48 27.82 -13.34
N LEU A 141 3.69 28.39 -13.32
CA LEU A 141 4.90 27.65 -12.94
C LEU A 141 4.81 26.99 -11.56
N VAL A 142 4.19 27.65 -10.57
CA VAL A 142 4.08 27.09 -9.20
C VAL A 142 3.09 25.95 -9.14
N GLN A 143 2.05 25.95 -10.00
CA GLN A 143 1.09 24.86 -10.08
C GLN A 143 1.62 23.63 -10.83
N ALA A 144 2.57 23.84 -11.75
CA ALA A 144 3.19 22.77 -12.53
C ALA A 144 4.37 22.08 -11.81
N LEU A 145 4.88 22.67 -10.72
CA LEU A 145 6.00 22.16 -9.89
C LEU A 145 5.51 21.37 -8.69
#